data_AF-A0A6M3LEW7-F1
#
_entry.id   AF-A0A6M3LEW7-F1
#
_cell.length_a   1.000
_cell.length_b   1.000
_cell.length_c   1.000
_cell.angle_alpha   90.00
_cell.angle_beta   90.00
_cell.angle_gamma   90.00
#
_symmetry.space_group_name_H-M   'P 1'
#
loop_
_entity.id
_entity.type
_entity.pdbx_description
1 polymer ?
#
loop_
_entity_poly.entity_id
_entity_poly.type
_entity_poly.pdbx_seq_one_letter_code
_entity_poly.pdbx_strand_id
1 'polypeptide(L)'
;MFEIKLKQDFRGLERLTRAYPEASREARISKITEVLNLLERAIKKETPYGAGPIHLRDTIHNKVSVSGQKVSGILGTPLAHGEPVEMGTKPHFPPIGPIQFWVQQKLHIEGEKESRSVAFLIARAISKRGTKPRKMFSTGFDENEAAVRRILNEIPADIIRRVNQ
;
A
#
# COMPACT_ATOMS: atom_id res chain seq x y z
N MET A 1 1.72 -7.08 -7.16
CA MET A 1 0.86 -5.99 -7.65
C MET A 1 -0.54 -6.28 -7.12
N PHE A 2 -1.04 -5.48 -6.16
CA PHE A 2 -2.35 -5.74 -5.55
C PHE A 2 -3.45 -5.13 -6.42
N GLU A 3 -4.43 -5.96 -6.81
CA GLU A 3 -5.58 -5.54 -7.62
C GLU A 3 -6.85 -5.62 -6.76
N ILE A 4 -7.33 -4.47 -6.28
CA ILE A 4 -8.57 -4.39 -5.51
C ILE A 4 -9.71 -4.11 -6.50
N LYS A 5 -10.67 -5.04 -6.62
CA LYS A 5 -11.84 -4.91 -7.50
C LYS A 5 -13.02 -4.30 -6.76
N LEU A 6 -13.27 -3.01 -6.99
CA LEU A 6 -14.47 -2.32 -6.53
C LEU A 6 -15.66 -2.67 -7.45
N LYS A 7 -16.72 -3.28 -6.92
CA LYS A 7 -18.03 -3.39 -7.59
C LYS A 7 -18.90 -2.20 -7.15
N GLN A 8 -19.26 -1.31 -8.08
CA GLN A 8 -20.21 -0.23 -7.86
C GLN A 8 -21.14 -0.05 -9.07
N ASP A 9 -22.36 0.44 -8.82
CA ASP A 9 -23.36 0.73 -9.83
C ASP A 9 -23.11 2.11 -10.44
N PHE A 10 -22.57 2.12 -11.66
CA PHE A 10 -22.15 3.32 -12.39
C PHE A 10 -23.15 3.75 -13.47
N ARG A 11 -24.44 3.37 -13.35
CA ARG A 11 -25.53 3.72 -14.27
C ARG A 11 -25.71 5.24 -14.36
N GLY A 12 -24.96 5.87 -15.27
CA GLY A 12 -24.91 7.33 -15.46
C GLY A 12 -23.49 7.82 -15.74
N LEU A 13 -22.49 7.23 -15.08
CA LEU A 13 -21.08 7.57 -15.33
C LEU A 13 -20.66 7.20 -16.75
N GLU A 14 -21.09 6.04 -17.28
CA GLU A 14 -20.77 5.67 -18.66
C GLU A 14 -21.31 6.68 -19.69
N ARG A 15 -22.54 7.17 -19.46
CA ARG A 15 -23.14 8.19 -20.32
C ARG A 15 -22.35 9.51 -20.24
N LEU A 16 -22.00 9.95 -19.03
CA LEU A 16 -21.20 11.16 -18.81
C LEU A 16 -19.79 11.03 -19.39
N THR A 17 -19.15 9.87 -19.26
CA THR A 17 -17.84 9.59 -19.86
C THR A 17 -17.88 9.66 -21.38
N ARG A 18 -18.95 9.18 -22.02
CA ARG A 18 -19.10 9.28 -23.49
C ARG A 18 -19.44 10.70 -23.94
N ALA A 19 -20.32 11.39 -23.21
CA ALA A 19 -20.76 12.74 -23.56
C ALA A 19 -19.68 13.81 -23.33
N TYR A 20 -18.89 13.64 -22.26
CA TYR A 20 -17.88 14.61 -21.82
C TYR A 20 -16.55 13.90 -21.49
N PRO A 21 -15.83 13.38 -22.51
CA PRO A 21 -14.65 12.55 -22.31
C PRO A 21 -13.54 13.27 -21.53
N GLU A 22 -13.20 14.51 -21.89
CA GLU A 22 -12.13 15.25 -21.20
C GLU A 22 -12.52 15.64 -19.78
N ALA A 23 -13.73 16.18 -19.56
CA ALA A 23 -14.22 16.47 -18.20
C ALA A 23 -14.29 15.20 -17.32
N SER A 24 -14.69 14.06 -17.89
CA SER A 24 -14.69 12.76 -17.22
C SER A 24 -13.29 12.27 -16.86
N ARG A 25 -12.34 12.43 -17.77
CA ARG A 25 -10.94 12.10 -17.52
C ARG A 25 -10.38 12.93 -16.37
N GLU A 26 -10.55 14.24 -16.38
CA GLU A 26 -10.05 15.12 -15.33
C GLU A 26 -10.68 14.84 -13.96
N ALA A 27 -12.01 14.67 -13.92
CA ALA A 27 -12.72 14.32 -12.68
C ALA A 27 -12.21 12.99 -12.09
N ARG A 28 -11.99 11.97 -12.94
CA ARG A 28 -11.42 10.69 -12.51
C ARG A 28 -9.99 10.83 -12.03
N ILE A 29 -9.13 11.58 -12.73
CA ILE A 29 -7.75 11.83 -12.29
C ILE A 29 -7.77 12.47 -10.91
N SER A 30 -8.58 13.52 -10.72
CA SER A 30 -8.70 14.22 -9.44
C SER A 30 -9.14 13.28 -8.31
N LYS A 31 -10.25 12.55 -8.50
CA LYS A 31 -10.82 11.69 -7.46
C LYS A 31 -10.01 10.43 -7.18
N ILE A 32 -9.40 9.83 -8.19
CA ILE A 32 -8.47 8.71 -7.99
C ILE A 32 -7.22 9.20 -7.24
N THR A 33 -6.68 10.37 -7.57
CA THR A 33 -5.54 10.95 -6.83
C THR A 33 -5.90 11.19 -5.35
N GLU A 34 -7.09 11.72 -5.08
CA GLU A 34 -7.60 11.93 -3.72
C GLU A 34 -7.67 10.61 -2.93
N VAL A 35 -8.26 9.56 -3.52
CA VAL A 35 -8.33 8.21 -2.94
C VAL A 35 -6.93 7.65 -2.67
N LEU A 36 -6.03 7.74 -3.64
CA LEU A 36 -4.69 7.19 -3.49
C LEU A 36 -3.88 7.89 -2.40
N ASN A 37 -4.00 9.22 -2.28
CA ASN A 37 -3.35 9.98 -1.22
C ASN A 37 -3.92 9.64 0.17
N LEU A 38 -5.23 9.38 0.25
CA LEU A 38 -5.86 8.91 1.48
C LEU A 38 -5.33 7.53 1.87
N LEU A 39 -5.33 6.58 0.94
CA LEU A 39 -4.86 5.21 1.18
C LEU A 39 -3.36 5.15 1.46
N GLU A 40 -2.53 5.93 0.76
CA GLU A 40 -1.09 5.99 1.02
C GLU A 40 -0.81 6.38 2.48
N ARG A 41 -1.51 7.40 3.00
CA ARG A 41 -1.37 7.82 4.40
C ARG A 41 -1.81 6.72 5.37
N ALA A 42 -2.94 6.09 5.11
CA ALA A 42 -3.46 5.01 5.95
C ALA A 42 -2.50 3.80 5.98
N ILE A 43 -2.03 3.35 4.82
CA ILE A 43 -1.13 2.21 4.72
C ILE A 43 0.22 2.53 5.36
N LYS A 44 0.75 3.75 5.19
CA LYS A 44 1.99 4.19 5.86
C LYS A 44 1.87 4.16 7.39
N LYS A 45 0.70 4.49 7.93
CA LYS A 45 0.43 4.41 9.37
C LYS A 45 0.46 2.96 9.87
N GLU A 46 -0.11 2.03 9.12
CA GLU A 46 -0.12 0.59 9.49
C GLU A 46 1.21 -0.13 9.23
N THR A 47 2.08 0.47 8.41
CA THR A 47 3.37 -0.12 8.06
C THR A 47 4.36 -0.06 9.23
N PRO A 48 4.94 -1.21 9.64
CA PRO A 48 5.91 -1.26 10.73
C PRO A 48 7.14 -0.39 10.48
N TYR A 49 7.70 0.12 11.56
CA TYR A 49 8.95 0.86 11.51
C TYR A 49 10.15 -0.09 11.53
N GLY A 50 10.88 -0.14 10.41
CA GLY A 50 12.09 -0.96 10.26
C GLY A 50 13.27 -0.44 11.09
N ALA A 51 14.30 -1.27 11.26
CA ALA A 51 15.56 -0.87 11.90
C ALA A 51 16.56 -0.20 10.93
N GLY A 52 16.45 -0.48 9.63
CA GLY A 52 17.36 0.02 8.59
C GLY A 52 17.21 1.52 8.30
N PRO A 53 18.17 2.12 7.58
CA PRO A 53 18.15 3.54 7.21
C PRO A 53 17.05 3.89 6.20
N ILE A 54 16.55 2.90 5.46
CA ILE A 54 15.41 3.03 4.54
C ILE A 54 14.26 2.20 5.12
N HIS A 55 13.18 2.86 5.53
CA HIS A 55 12.01 2.18 6.08
C HIS A 55 11.01 1.83 4.97
N LEU A 56 10.40 0.64 5.08
CA LEU A 56 9.38 0.18 4.14
C LEU A 56 8.29 1.23 3.89
N ARG A 57 7.79 1.84 4.97
CA ARG A 57 6.73 2.86 4.91
C ARG A 57 7.09 4.05 4.02
N ASP A 58 8.36 4.46 3.99
CA ASP A 58 8.79 5.67 3.29
C ASP A 58 8.89 5.42 1.78
N THR A 59 8.91 4.14 1.37
CA THR A 59 8.91 3.70 -0.03
C THR A 59 7.52 3.40 -0.59
N ILE A 60 6.47 3.53 0.22
CA ILE A 60 5.09 3.34 -0.23
C ILE A 60 4.65 4.61 -0.95
N HIS A 61 4.36 4.48 -2.23
CA HIS A 61 3.97 5.60 -3.08
C HIS A 61 2.81 5.21 -3.97
N ASN A 62 1.99 6.20 -4.31
CA ASN A 62 0.97 6.08 -5.33
C ASN A 62 1.41 6.70 -6.67
N LYS A 63 0.78 6.23 -7.75
CA LYS A 63 0.90 6.82 -9.09
C LYS A 63 -0.40 6.67 -9.84
N VAL A 64 -0.86 7.76 -10.45
CA VAL A 64 -1.95 7.74 -11.42
C VAL A 64 -1.35 7.63 -12.82
N SER A 65 -1.85 6.68 -13.59
CA SER A 65 -1.50 6.47 -14.99
C SER A 65 -2.73 6.66 -15.86
N VAL A 66 -2.55 7.35 -16.99
CA VAL A 66 -3.62 7.64 -17.93
C VAL A 66 -3.23 7.08 -19.30
N SER A 67 -4.10 6.28 -19.88
CA SER A 67 -3.93 5.71 -21.22
C SER A 67 -5.23 5.88 -22.00
N GLY A 68 -5.23 6.83 -22.94
CA GLY A 68 -6.45 7.29 -23.60
C GLY A 68 -7.48 7.78 -22.57
N GLN A 69 -8.67 7.19 -22.57
CA GLN A 69 -9.74 7.48 -21.62
C GLN A 69 -9.68 6.66 -20.33
N LYS A 70 -8.75 5.69 -20.23
CA LYS A 70 -8.59 4.86 -19.04
C LYS A 70 -7.70 5.58 -18.03
N VAL A 71 -8.24 5.81 -16.83
CA VAL A 71 -7.50 6.32 -15.67
C VAL A 71 -7.36 5.19 -14.67
N SER A 72 -6.13 4.87 -14.27
CA SER A 72 -5.83 3.82 -13.30
C SER A 72 -4.85 4.32 -12.24
N GLY A 73 -5.06 3.92 -11.00
CA GLY A 73 -4.16 4.18 -9.88
C GLY A 73 -3.38 2.92 -9.49
N ILE A 74 -2.10 3.09 -9.13
CA ILE A 74 -1.32 2.07 -8.44
C ILE A 74 -0.86 2.63 -7.09
N LEU A 75 -0.80 1.76 -6.08
CA LEU A 75 -0.27 2.05 -4.75
C LEU A 75 0.54 0.84 -4.30
N GLY A 76 1.78 1.07 -3.91
CA GLY A 76 2.69 -0.02 -3.56
C GLY A 76 4.07 0.45 -3.16
N THR A 77 4.96 -0.51 -2.97
CA THR A 77 6.38 -0.31 -2.69
C THR A 77 7.21 -1.08 -3.72
N PRO A 78 8.36 -0.53 -4.15
CA PRO A 78 9.31 -1.27 -5.00
C PRO A 78 10.15 -2.28 -4.19
N LEU A 79 10.09 -2.28 -2.86
CA LEU A 79 10.92 -3.16 -2.03
C LEU A 79 10.36 -4.59 -2.01
N ALA A 80 11.16 -5.55 -2.47
CA ALA A 80 10.77 -6.96 -2.56
C ALA A 80 10.31 -7.57 -1.22
N HIS A 81 10.88 -7.12 -0.10
CA HIS A 81 10.48 -7.62 1.22
C HIS A 81 9.13 -7.08 1.71
N GLY A 82 8.51 -6.11 1.01
CA GLY A 82 7.20 -5.58 1.36
C GLY A 82 6.08 -6.61 1.29
N GLU A 83 6.11 -7.52 0.31
CA GLU A 83 5.13 -8.60 0.17
C GLU A 83 5.22 -9.62 1.33
N PRO A 84 6.41 -10.14 1.70
CA PRO A 84 6.59 -10.93 2.92
C PRO A 84 6.11 -10.26 4.21
N VAL A 85 6.16 -8.93 4.31
CA VAL A 85 5.64 -8.20 5.48
C VAL A 85 4.12 -8.12 5.44
N GLU A 86 3.52 -7.87 4.27
CA GLU A 86 2.06 -7.84 4.10
C GLU A 86 1.44 -9.21 4.39
N MET A 87 1.97 -10.25 3.75
CA MET A 87 1.36 -11.58 3.68
C MET A 87 1.95 -12.59 4.66
N GLY A 88 3.06 -12.25 5.31
CA GLY A 88 3.82 -13.20 6.09
C GLY A 88 4.60 -14.15 5.19
N THR A 89 5.24 -15.14 5.81
CA THR A 89 6.07 -16.12 5.09
C THR A 89 5.83 -17.51 5.63
N LYS A 90 6.01 -18.52 4.77
CA LYS A 90 6.13 -19.91 5.21
C LYS A 90 7.45 -20.10 5.99
N PRO A 91 7.57 -21.18 6.79
CA PRO A 91 8.82 -21.50 7.46
C PRO A 91 10.01 -21.55 6.49
N HIS A 92 11.05 -20.77 6.77
CA HIS A 92 12.29 -20.71 6.00
C HIS A 92 13.41 -20.18 6.90
N PHE A 93 14.67 -20.43 6.56
CA PHE A 93 15.80 -19.90 7.32
C PHE A 93 16.26 -18.56 6.70
N PRO A 94 15.95 -17.40 7.32
CA PRO A 94 16.32 -16.10 6.77
C PRO A 94 17.83 -15.81 6.94
N PRO A 95 18.39 -14.86 6.18
CA PRO A 95 19.76 -14.41 6.37
C PRO A 95 19.95 -13.77 7.76
N ILE A 96 21.04 -14.12 8.44
CA ILE A 96 21.32 -13.66 9.82
C ILE A 96 21.67 -12.18 9.88
N GLY A 97 22.41 -11.65 8.90
CA GLY A 97 22.93 -10.27 8.92
C GLY A 97 21.85 -9.20 9.16
N PRO A 98 20.76 -9.17 8.36
CA PRO A 98 19.66 -8.24 8.59
C PRO A 98 18.99 -8.36 9.97
N ILE A 99 18.90 -9.58 10.50
CA ILE A 99 18.31 -9.84 11.83
C ILE A 99 19.25 -9.38 12.93
N GLN A 100 20.56 -9.61 12.80
CA GLN A 100 21.57 -9.13 13.74
C GLN A 100 21.54 -7.61 13.85
N PHE A 101 21.49 -6.91 12.71
CA PHE A 101 21.35 -5.47 12.70
C PHE A 101 20.05 -5.02 13.38
N TRP A 102 18.93 -5.69 13.11
CA TRP A 102 17.67 -5.41 13.80
C TRP A 102 17.77 -5.64 15.32
N VAL A 103 18.45 -6.70 15.77
CA VAL A 103 18.68 -7.01 17.20
C VAL A 103 19.47 -5.89 17.87
N GLN A 104 20.55 -5.42 17.23
CA GLN A 104 21.34 -4.31 17.76
C GLN A 104 20.49 -3.04 17.92
N GLN A 105 19.68 -2.71 16.91
CA GLN A 105 18.90 -1.48 16.92
C GLN A 105 17.65 -1.54 17.80
N LYS A 106 17.01 -2.70 17.95
CA LYS A 106 15.73 -2.83 18.66
C LYS A 106 15.83 -3.43 20.05
N LEU A 107 16.84 -4.27 20.30
CA LEU A 107 17.07 -4.88 21.61
C LEU A 107 18.27 -4.26 22.33
N HIS A 108 18.97 -3.31 21.69
CA HIS A 108 20.15 -2.62 22.26
C HIS A 108 21.27 -3.57 22.69
N ILE A 109 21.40 -4.70 21.99
CA ILE A 109 22.46 -5.69 22.20
C ILE A 109 23.61 -5.36 21.26
N GLU A 110 24.60 -4.61 21.74
CA GLU A 110 25.71 -4.10 20.91
C GLU A 110 26.79 -5.15 20.63
N GLY A 111 26.98 -6.11 21.53
CA GLY A 111 27.99 -7.15 21.40
C GLY A 111 27.82 -7.98 20.13
N GLU A 112 28.87 -8.05 19.29
CA GLU A 112 28.76 -8.71 17.98
C GLU A 112 28.44 -10.21 18.10
N LYS A 113 29.13 -10.93 19.00
CA LYS A 113 28.87 -12.36 19.24
C LYS A 113 27.48 -12.60 19.82
N GLU A 114 27.05 -11.73 20.74
CA GLU A 114 25.77 -11.85 21.42
C GLU A 114 24.60 -11.57 20.46
N SER A 115 24.64 -10.44 19.76
CA SER A 115 23.64 -10.05 18.75
C SER A 115 23.50 -11.10 17.64
N ARG A 116 24.62 -11.68 17.18
CA ARG A 116 24.61 -12.77 16.19
C ARG A 116 23.95 -14.04 16.74
N SER A 117 24.20 -14.38 18.01
CA SER A 117 23.61 -15.55 18.67
C SER A 117 22.10 -15.39 18.80
N VAL A 118 21.63 -14.22 19.22
CA VAL A 118 20.20 -13.88 19.28
C VAL A 118 19.57 -13.90 17.89
N ALA A 119 20.24 -13.33 16.88
CA ALA A 119 19.77 -13.35 15.50
C ALA A 119 19.62 -14.77 14.94
N PHE A 120 20.54 -15.68 15.28
CA PHE A 120 20.43 -17.09 14.93
C PHE A 120 19.20 -17.75 15.57
N LEU A 121 18.91 -17.48 16.85
CA LEU A 121 17.73 -18.00 17.52
C LEU A 121 16.43 -17.48 16.90
N ILE A 122 16.39 -16.21 16.51
CA ILE A 122 15.25 -15.61 15.77
C ILE A 122 15.09 -16.29 14.41
N ALA A 123 16.17 -16.45 13.64
CA ALA A 123 16.15 -17.12 12.35
C ALA A 123 15.66 -18.58 12.48
N ARG A 124 16.09 -19.29 13.52
CA ARG A 124 15.62 -20.65 13.85
C ARG A 124 14.13 -20.68 14.23
N ALA A 125 13.63 -19.65 14.90
CA ALA A 125 12.21 -19.55 15.20
C ALA A 125 11.38 -19.34 13.91
N ILE A 126 11.84 -18.46 13.02
CA ILE A 126 11.24 -18.22 11.70
C ILE A 126 11.32 -19.50 10.84
N SER A 127 12.41 -20.26 10.91
CA SER A 127 12.55 -21.51 10.15
C SER A 127 11.58 -22.61 10.57
N LYS A 128 11.00 -22.51 11.77
CA LYS A 128 10.00 -23.45 12.26
C LYS A 128 8.57 -22.98 12.01
N ARG A 129 8.32 -21.67 12.03
CA ARG A 129 6.97 -21.10 12.10
C ARG A 129 6.61 -20.17 10.93
N GLY A 130 7.60 -19.65 10.22
CA GLY A 130 7.44 -18.54 9.30
C GLY A 130 7.22 -17.21 10.02
N THR A 131 6.64 -16.24 9.30
CA THR A 131 6.24 -14.94 9.86
C THR A 131 4.74 -14.73 9.68
N LYS A 132 4.11 -14.07 10.66
CA LYS A 132 2.70 -13.68 10.55
C LYS A 132 2.54 -12.48 9.60
N PRO A 133 1.45 -12.40 8.82
CA PRO A 133 1.13 -11.23 8.00
C PRO A 133 0.91 -9.99 8.86
N ARG A 134 1.38 -8.83 8.38
CA ARG A 134 1.05 -7.54 9.00
C ARG A 134 -0.22 -6.90 8.45
N LYS A 135 -0.63 -7.27 7.22
CA LYS A 135 -1.88 -6.80 6.60
C LYS A 135 -1.97 -5.27 6.46
N MET A 136 -0.87 -4.58 6.20
CA MET A 136 -0.79 -3.12 6.12
C MET A 136 -1.69 -2.56 5.01
N PHE A 137 -1.67 -3.19 3.83
CA PHE A 137 -2.48 -2.75 2.67
C PHE A 137 -3.95 -3.08 2.86
N SER A 138 -4.24 -4.31 3.29
CA SER A 138 -5.61 -4.75 3.53
C SER A 138 -6.27 -3.95 4.66
N THR A 139 -5.65 -3.86 5.83
CA THR A 139 -6.17 -3.04 6.94
C THR A 139 -6.34 -1.57 6.54
N GLY A 140 -5.32 -0.97 5.90
CA GLY A 140 -5.39 0.43 5.47
C GLY A 140 -6.53 0.71 4.49
N PHE A 141 -6.86 -0.26 3.62
CA PHE A 141 -8.02 -0.17 2.73
C PHE A 141 -9.33 -0.40 3.49
N ASP A 142 -9.44 -1.47 4.27
CA ASP A 142 -10.67 -1.86 4.96
C ASP A 142 -11.15 -0.76 5.92
N GLU A 143 -10.24 -0.14 6.66
CA GLU A 143 -10.56 0.98 7.57
C GLU A 143 -11.05 2.24 6.84
N ASN A 144 -10.75 2.36 5.54
CA ASN A 144 -11.02 3.54 4.74
C ASN A 144 -12.03 3.29 3.60
N GLU A 145 -12.59 2.09 3.52
CA GLU A 145 -13.43 1.67 2.38
C GLU A 145 -14.62 2.62 2.18
N ALA A 146 -15.28 3.03 3.26
CA ALA A 146 -16.40 3.96 3.22
C ALA A 146 -15.99 5.34 2.65
N ALA A 147 -14.83 5.85 3.04
CA ALA A 147 -14.30 7.12 2.54
C ALA A 147 -13.92 7.02 1.06
N VAL A 148 -13.28 5.92 0.65
CA VAL A 148 -12.95 5.63 -0.75
C VAL A 148 -14.22 5.62 -1.60
N ARG A 149 -15.26 4.89 -1.17
CA ARG A 149 -16.55 4.82 -1.87
C ARG A 149 -17.19 6.19 -1.99
N ARG A 150 -17.19 6.99 -0.92
CA ARG A 150 -17.72 8.35 -0.93
C ARG A 150 -17.01 9.22 -1.99
N ILE A 151 -15.68 9.24 -1.98
CA ILE A 151 -14.90 10.06 -2.92
C ILE A 151 -15.17 9.64 -4.37
N LEU A 152 -15.20 8.34 -4.66
CA LEU A 152 -15.44 7.86 -6.03
C LEU A 152 -16.88 8.15 -6.50
N ASN A 153 -17.85 8.14 -5.59
CA ASN A 153 -19.24 8.50 -5.91
C ASN A 153 -19.41 9.99 -6.27
N GLU A 154 -18.43 10.85 -5.99
CA GLU A 154 -18.47 12.26 -6.36
C GLU A 154 -18.05 12.51 -7.83
N ILE A 155 -17.51 11.50 -8.53
CA ILE A 155 -17.03 11.65 -9.92
C ILE A 155 -18.13 12.22 -10.84
N PRO A 156 -19.36 11.67 -10.90
CA PRO A 156 -20.40 12.22 -11.79
C PRO A 156 -20.70 13.70 -11.53
N ALA A 157 -20.76 14.11 -10.27
CA ALA A 157 -21.02 15.50 -9.89
C ALA A 157 -19.87 16.42 -10.28
N ASP A 158 -18.62 15.96 -10.14
CA ASP A 158 -17.44 16.74 -10.56
C ASP A 158 -17.37 16.91 -12.09
N ILE A 159 -17.82 15.91 -12.86
CA ILE A 159 -17.94 16.03 -14.33
C ILE A 159 -18.89 17.16 -14.70
N ILE A 160 -20.09 17.17 -14.11
CA ILE A 160 -21.12 18.19 -14.40
C ILE A 160 -20.59 19.58 -14.03
N ARG A 161 -19.90 19.70 -12.89
CA ARG A 161 -19.30 20.98 -12.46
C ARG A 161 -18.29 21.51 -13.48
N ARG A 162 -17.44 20.65 -14.03
CA ARG A 162 -16.42 21.03 -15.03
C ARG A 162 -17.01 21.44 -16.38
N VAL A 163 -18.15 20.85 -16.77
CA VAL A 163 -18.83 21.19 -18.03
C VAL A 163 -19.51 22.57 -17.97
N ASN A 164 -19.93 22.98 -16.77
CA ASN A 164 -20.65 24.25 -16.55
C ASN A 164 -19.72 25.45 -16.24
N GLN A 165 -18.40 25.25 -16.27
CA GLN A 165 -17.37 26.29 -16.12
C GLN A 165 -16.86 26.71 -17.49
#